data_AF-A0A4P6MQ71-F1
#
_entry.id   AF-A0A4P6MQ71-F1
#
_cell.length_a   1.000
_cell.length_b   1.000
_cell.length_c   1.000
_cell.angle_alpha   90.00
_cell.angle_beta   90.00
_cell.angle_gamma   90.00
#
_symmetry.space_group_name_H-M   'P 1'
#
loop_
_entity.id
_entity.type
_entity.pdbx_description
1 polymer ?
#
loop_
_entity_poly.entity_id
_entity_poly.type
_entity_poly.pdbx_seq_one_letter_code
_entity_poly.pdbx_strand_id
1 'polypeptide(L)'
;MLTCSFCGLEARSVSALLAGPGVNICDQCIEVGVRTIKTRDALEAQGPTADQQMAPTHDDENLLHQAAASSALVDKSRTRLQSQIDELRNRGIGWAAIGAVLGVSQDVAQQRFE
;
A
#
# COMPACT_ATOMS: atom_id res chain seq x y z
N MET A 1 11.39 -12.14 -8.02
CA MET A 1 10.73 -13.22 -7.26
C MET A 1 9.43 -12.69 -6.67
N LEU A 2 8.36 -13.48 -6.66
CA LEU A 2 7.10 -13.11 -6.02
C LEU A 2 7.20 -13.37 -4.51
N THR A 3 7.01 -12.33 -3.70
CA THR A 3 7.05 -12.38 -2.24
C THR A 3 5.75 -11.83 -1.65
N CYS A 4 5.36 -12.35 -0.48
CA CYS A 4 4.30 -11.78 0.33
C CYS A 4 4.73 -10.38 0.79
N SER A 5 3.87 -9.39 0.57
CA SER A 5 4.12 -8.00 0.95
C SER A 5 4.05 -7.76 2.47
N PHE A 6 3.49 -8.71 3.23
CA PHE A 6 3.37 -8.63 4.68
C PHE A 6 4.54 -9.30 5.41
N CYS A 7 4.88 -10.54 5.08
CA CYS A 7 5.93 -11.30 5.77
C CYS A 7 7.25 -11.43 4.99
N GLY A 8 7.29 -10.99 3.72
CA GLY A 8 8.49 -11.08 2.87
C GLY A 8 8.82 -12.49 2.35
N LEU A 9 8.09 -13.53 2.78
CA LEU A 9 8.32 -14.91 2.31
C LEU A 9 8.05 -15.04 0.82
N GLU A 10 8.88 -15.84 0.16
CA GLU A 10 8.74 -16.18 -1.26
C GLU A 10 7.55 -17.12 -1.49
N ALA A 11 7.00 -17.09 -2.70
CA ALA A 11 5.88 -17.95 -3.10
C ALA A 11 6.13 -19.46 -2.87
N ARG A 12 7.39 -19.91 -2.92
CA ARG A 12 7.77 -21.31 -2.66
C ARG A 12 7.78 -21.70 -1.17
N SER A 13 7.80 -20.71 -0.28
CA SER A 13 7.90 -20.89 1.17
C SER A 13 6.55 -20.80 1.87
N VAL A 14 5.46 -20.69 1.12
CA VAL A 14 4.08 -20.55 1.61
C VAL A 14 3.15 -21.50 0.85
N SER A 15 2.03 -21.89 1.46
CA SER A 15 1.11 -22.84 0.82
C SER A 15 0.31 -22.18 -0.31
N ALA A 16 0.00 -20.89 -0.18
CA ALA A 16 -0.63 -20.10 -1.23
C ALA A 16 -0.18 -18.65 -1.19
N LEU A 17 -0.09 -18.02 -2.36
CA LEU A 17 0.19 -16.61 -2.52
C LEU A 17 -0.84 -16.00 -3.47
N LEU A 18 -1.68 -15.10 -2.95
CA LEU A 18 -2.60 -14.30 -3.75
C LEU A 18 -1.86 -13.06 -4.27
N ALA A 19 -1.72 -12.94 -5.59
CA ALA A 19 -1.10 -11.79 -6.24
C ALA A 19 -2.15 -10.80 -6.72
N GLY A 20 -2.08 -9.56 -6.22
CA GLY A 20 -2.86 -8.44 -6.67
C GLY A 20 -1.99 -7.40 -7.38
N PRO A 21 -2.59 -6.36 -7.99
CA PRO A 21 -1.82 -5.33 -8.66
C PRO A 21 -0.96 -4.51 -7.67
N GLY A 22 0.34 -4.83 -7.58
CA GLY A 22 1.33 -4.15 -6.74
C GLY A 22 1.45 -4.67 -5.30
N VAL A 23 0.67 -5.69 -4.91
CA VAL A 23 0.67 -6.26 -3.57
C VAL A 23 0.38 -7.76 -3.65
N ASN A 24 1.04 -8.56 -2.80
CA ASN A 24 0.77 -9.98 -2.68
C ASN A 24 0.57 -10.34 -1.21
N ILE A 25 -0.31 -11.30 -0.92
CA ILE A 25 -0.55 -11.78 0.45
C ILE A 25 -0.58 -13.32 0.47
N CYS A 26 0.10 -13.93 1.44
CA CYS A 26 0.09 -15.39 1.60
C CYS A 26 -1.02 -15.87 2.54
N ASP A 27 -1.30 -17.17 2.50
CA ASP A 27 -2.26 -17.86 3.35
C ASP A 27 -2.08 -17.56 4.85
N GLN A 28 -0.85 -17.62 5.34
CA GLN A 28 -0.54 -17.38 6.76
C GLN A 28 -0.87 -15.93 7.17
N CYS A 29 -0.52 -14.96 6.34
CA CYS A 29 -0.81 -13.54 6.61
C CYS A 29 -2.32 -13.25 6.53
N ILE A 30 -3.06 -13.94 5.67
CA ILE A 30 -4.54 -13.86 5.65
C ILE A 30 -5.09 -14.36 6.98
N GLU A 31 -4.62 -15.50 7.47
CA GLU A 31 -5.09 -16.07 8.74
C GLU A 31 -4.83 -15.14 9.93
N VAL A 32 -3.61 -14.60 10.03
CA VAL A 32 -3.24 -13.62 11.05
C VAL A 32 -4.11 -12.36 10.91
N GLY A 33 -4.30 -11.85 9.70
CA GLY A 33 -5.13 -10.67 9.45
C GLY A 33 -6.58 -10.87 9.89
N VAL A 34 -7.20 -11.97 9.50
CA VAL A 34 -8.58 -12.32 9.90
C VAL A 34 -8.69 -12.44 11.42
N ARG A 35 -7.71 -13.09 12.07
CA ARG A 35 -7.67 -13.23 13.53
C ARG A 35 -7.60 -11.87 14.22
N THR A 36 -6.67 -11.01 13.80
CA THR A 36 -6.48 -9.68 14.40
C THR A 36 -7.71 -8.80 14.23
N ILE A 37 -8.33 -8.79 13.04
CA ILE A 37 -9.56 -8.03 12.78
C ILE A 37 -10.69 -8.54 13.68
N LYS A 38 -10.91 -9.85 13.74
CA LYS A 38 -11.95 -10.44 14.60
C LYS A 38 -11.73 -10.14 16.08
N THR A 39 -10.49 -10.23 16.55
CA THR A 39 -10.15 -9.90 17.95
C THR A 39 -10.40 -8.43 18.23
N ARG A 40 -9.99 -7.53 17.34
CA ARG A 40 -10.28 -6.09 17.47
C ARG A 40 -11.78 -5.84 17.51
N ASP A 41 -12.55 -6.38 16.57
CA ASP A 41 -14.00 -6.19 16.52
C ASP A 41 -14.68 -6.76 17.78
N ALA A 42 -14.17 -7.88 18.33
CA ALA A 42 -14.65 -8.46 19.58
C ALA A 42 -14.28 -7.62 20.83
N LEU A 43 -13.14 -6.93 20.81
CA LEU A 43 -12.72 -5.99 21.86
C LEU A 43 -13.50 -4.67 21.77
N GLU A 44 -13.72 -4.15 20.56
CA GLU A 44 -14.54 -2.96 20.30
C GLU A 44 -16.02 -3.20 20.64
N ALA A 45 -16.53 -4.42 20.42
CA ALA A 45 -17.87 -4.85 20.84
C ALA A 45 -18.03 -4.95 22.37
N GLN A 46 -16.93 -5.01 23.14
CA GLN A 46 -16.96 -5.02 24.61
C GLN A 46 -16.97 -3.61 25.21
N GLY A 47 -17.03 -2.56 24.39
CA GLY A 47 -16.94 -1.17 24.83
C GLY A 47 -15.53 -0.83 25.32
N PRO A 48 -15.12 0.45 25.30
CA PRO A 48 -13.78 0.83 25.71
C PRO A 48 -13.60 0.53 27.21
N THR A 49 -12.67 -0.37 27.55
CA THR A 49 -12.11 -0.38 28.91
C THR A 49 -11.26 0.88 29.05
N ALA A 50 -11.50 1.63 30.12
CA ALA A 50 -10.93 2.95 30.37
C ALA A 50 -9.40 2.98 30.62
N ASP A 51 -8.68 1.91 30.26
CA ASP A 51 -7.27 1.69 30.60
C ASP A 51 -6.35 1.55 29.38
N GLN A 52 -6.83 1.80 28.16
CA GLN A 52 -5.99 1.80 26.95
C GLN A 52 -5.52 3.19 26.50
N GLN A 53 -5.62 4.19 27.38
CA GLN A 53 -4.93 5.47 27.22
C GLN A 53 -3.56 5.43 27.91
N MET A 54 -2.53 4.87 27.26
CA MET A 54 -1.17 5.45 27.18
C MET A 54 -0.17 4.44 26.60
N ALA A 55 0.33 4.73 25.41
CA ALA A 55 1.78 4.77 25.15
C ALA A 55 2.04 5.53 23.83
N PRO A 56 2.20 6.86 23.85
CA PRO A 56 2.90 7.54 22.77
C PRO A 56 4.39 7.51 23.13
N THR A 57 5.15 6.62 22.50
CA THR A 57 6.56 6.90 22.22
C THR A 57 6.76 6.73 20.73
N HIS A 58 6.40 7.77 19.99
CA HIS A 58 7.12 8.08 18.76
C HIS A 58 8.56 8.40 19.20
N ASP A 59 9.39 7.38 19.31
CA ASP A 59 10.83 7.63 19.20
C ASP A 59 11.10 7.89 17.72
N ASP A 60 12.00 8.83 17.43
CA ASP A 60 12.33 9.28 16.08
C ASP A 60 12.72 8.09 15.20
N GLU A 61 13.36 7.07 15.78
CA GLU A 61 13.70 5.82 15.11
C GLU A 61 12.46 5.08 14.57
N ASN A 62 11.37 5.00 15.33
CA ASN A 62 10.14 4.35 14.87
C ASN A 62 9.47 5.15 13.74
N LEU A 63 9.47 6.48 13.83
CA LEU A 63 8.98 7.35 12.75
C LEU A 63 9.81 7.20 11.48
N LEU A 64 11.14 7.11 11.60
CA LEU A 64 12.04 6.90 10.47
C LEU A 64 11.80 5.54 9.79
N HIS A 65 11.61 4.47 10.57
CA HIS A 65 11.26 3.16 10.02
C HIS A 65 9.93 3.18 9.27
N GLN A 66 8.91 3.83 9.83
CA GLN A 66 7.60 3.97 9.18
C GLN A 66 7.67 4.83 7.91
N ALA A 67 8.46 5.90 7.92
CA ALA A 67 8.68 6.74 6.74
C ALA A 67 9.40 5.97 5.63
N ALA A 68 10.41 5.16 5.95
CA ALA A 68 11.10 4.31 4.99
C ALA A 68 10.15 3.28 4.34
N ALA A 69 9.33 2.62 5.15
CA ALA A 69 8.31 1.69 4.65
C ALA A 69 7.28 2.39 3.75
N SER A 70 6.83 3.59 4.14
CA SER A 70 5.89 4.41 3.37
C SER A 70 6.50 4.90 2.05
N SER A 71 7.77 5.31 2.04
CA SER A 71 8.50 5.70 0.83
C SER A 71 8.55 4.55 -0.17
N ALA A 72 8.91 3.34 0.27
CA ALA A 72 8.97 2.17 -0.60
C ALA A 72 7.60 1.85 -1.23
N LEU A 73 6.50 2.08 -0.51
CA LEU A 73 5.15 1.93 -1.04
C LEU A 73 4.80 3.03 -2.06
N VAL A 74 5.15 4.28 -1.77
CA VAL A 74 4.96 5.43 -2.68
C VAL A 74 5.75 5.23 -3.97
N ASP A 75 6.98 4.74 -3.89
CA ASP A 75 7.84 4.49 -5.06
C ASP A 75 7.23 3.40 -5.96
N LYS A 76 6.77 2.29 -5.38
CA LYS A 76 6.06 1.24 -6.15
C LYS A 76 4.80 1.78 -6.82
N SER A 77 4.02 2.59 -6.09
CA SER A 77 2.81 3.22 -6.62
C SER A 77 3.15 4.19 -7.77
N ARG A 78 4.24 4.95 -7.64
CA ARG A 78 4.74 5.86 -8.67
C ARG A 78 5.17 5.11 -9.92
N THR A 79 5.96 4.04 -9.80
CA THR A 79 6.39 3.23 -10.95
C THR A 79 5.19 2.67 -11.70
N ARG A 80 4.19 2.14 -10.97
CA ARG A 80 2.98 1.60 -11.59
C ARG A 80 2.17 2.68 -12.30
N LEU A 81 2.01 3.84 -11.66
CA LEU A 81 1.29 4.96 -12.26
C LEU A 81 2.00 5.44 -13.53
N GLN A 82 3.33 5.53 -13.52
CA GLN A 82 4.13 5.87 -14.71
C GLN A 82 3.83 4.90 -15.86
N SER A 83 3.91 3.59 -15.63
CA SER A 83 3.60 2.60 -16.69
C SER A 83 2.18 2.73 -17.25
N GLN A 84 1.21 3.09 -16.40
CA GLN A 84 -0.15 3.36 -16.87
C GLN A 84 -0.24 4.64 -17.71
N ILE A 85 0.47 5.69 -17.31
CA ILE A 85 0.54 6.94 -18.07
C ILE A 85 1.22 6.70 -19.41
N ASP A 86 2.35 5.99 -19.45
CA ASP A 86 3.08 5.68 -20.69
C ASP A 86 2.18 4.93 -21.68
N GLU A 87 1.42 3.94 -21.21
CA GLU A 87 0.47 3.21 -22.03
C GLU A 87 -0.67 4.11 -22.56
N LEU A 88 -1.20 5.01 -21.73
CA LEU A 88 -2.20 5.99 -22.17
C LEU A 88 -1.64 6.93 -23.23
N ARG A 89 -0.39 7.39 -23.06
CA ARG A 89 0.31 8.26 -24.02
C ARG A 89 0.58 7.52 -25.33
N ASN A 90 1.01 6.25 -25.28
CA ASN A 90 1.19 5.40 -26.46
C ASN A 90 -0.11 5.19 -27.25
N ARG A 91 -1.27 5.17 -26.56
CA ARG A 91 -2.60 5.13 -27.19
C ARG A 91 -3.09 6.48 -27.71
N GLY A 92 -2.27 7.53 -27.63
CA GLY A 92 -2.59 8.87 -28.11
C GLY A 92 -3.47 9.70 -27.17
N ILE A 93 -3.70 9.26 -25.92
CA ILE A 93 -4.48 10.03 -24.95
C ILE A 93 -3.70 11.28 -24.54
N GLY A 94 -4.30 12.45 -24.74
CA GLY A 94 -3.70 13.75 -24.41
C GLY A 94 -3.54 14.00 -22.91
N TRP A 95 -2.57 14.86 -22.56
CA TRP A 95 -2.30 15.28 -21.17
C TRP A 95 -3.49 15.95 -20.49
N ALA A 96 -4.38 16.61 -21.24
CA ALA A 96 -5.61 17.19 -20.69
C ALA A 96 -6.52 16.13 -20.03
N ALA A 97 -6.72 15.00 -20.70
CA ALA A 97 -7.55 13.91 -20.19
C ALA A 97 -6.88 13.20 -19.01
N ILE A 98 -5.57 13.01 -19.09
CA ILE A 98 -4.77 12.40 -18.01
C ILE A 98 -4.80 13.29 -16.75
N GLY A 99 -4.56 14.59 -16.89
CA GLY A 99 -4.60 15.55 -15.79
C GLY A 99 -5.97 15.58 -15.10
N ALA A 100 -7.06 15.56 -15.88
CA ALA A 100 -8.42 15.53 -15.34
C ALA A 100 -8.68 14.32 -14.41
N VAL A 101 -8.19 13.13 -14.77
CA VAL A 101 -8.31 11.91 -13.92
C VAL A 101 -7.42 11.99 -12.69
N LEU A 102 -6.24 12.60 -12.82
CA LEU A 102 -5.28 12.76 -11.73
C LEU A 102 -5.62 13.94 -10.78
N GLY A 103 -6.64 14.75 -11.11
CA GLY A 103 -7.01 15.94 -10.34
C GLY A 103 -5.97 17.06 -10.40
N VAL A 104 -5.16 17.12 -11.46
CA VAL A 104 -4.13 18.16 -11.67
C VAL A 104 -4.30 18.82 -13.04
N SER A 105 -3.65 19.97 -13.25
CA SER A 105 -3.65 20.62 -14.57
C SER A 105 -2.89 19.78 -15.60
N GLN A 106 -3.16 20.04 -16.89
CA GLN A 106 -2.42 19.41 -17.99
C GLN A 106 -0.91 19.60 -17.84
N ASP A 107 -0.47 20.82 -17.54
CA ASP A 107 0.95 21.16 -17.41
C ASP A 107 1.61 20.42 -16.23
N VAL A 108 0.89 20.27 -15.10
CA VAL A 108 1.38 19.51 -13.94
C VAL A 108 1.46 18.02 -14.24
N ALA A 109 0.48 17.46 -14.96
CA ALA A 109 0.52 16.06 -15.37
C ALA A 109 1.69 15.80 -16.33
N GLN A 110 1.90 16.69 -17.31
CA GLN A 110 3.02 16.58 -18.25
C GLN A 110 4.35 16.67 -17.52
N GLN A 111 4.58 17.71 -16.71
CA GLN A 111 5.85 17.89 -15.98
C GLN A 111 6.17 16.72 -15.03
N ARG A 112 5.14 16.05 -14.49
CA ARG A 112 5.30 14.97 -13.50
C ARG A 112 5.62 13.61 -14.12
N PHE A 113 5.16 13.36 -15.34
CA PHE A 113 5.18 12.03 -15.95
C PHE A 113 5.80 11.98 -17.35
N GLU A 114 6.28 13.10 -17.89
CA GLU A 114 7.16 13.17 -19.06
C GLU A 114 8.63 13.07 -18.64
#